data_AF-A0A1G9XAV5-F1
#
_entry.id   AF-A0A1G9XAV5-F1
#
_cell.length_a   1.000
_cell.length_b   1.000
_cell.length_c   1.000
_cell.angle_alpha   90.00
_cell.angle_beta   90.00
_cell.angle_gamma   90.00
#
_symmetry.space_group_name_H-M   'P 1'
#
loop_
_entity.id
_entity.type
_entity.pdbx_description
1 polymer ?
#
loop_
_entity_poly.entity_id
_entity_poly.type
_entity_poly.pdbx_seq_one_letter_code
_entity_poly.pdbx_strand_id
1 'polypeptide(L)'
;MPRRRIWAVPAAALALAACAGGGLDRPSTEACDAVSAWMDAGSPADRRAEVTERVGDLLGRSDSTPLTDPYVRFRDTREEDLDYAAVVEAGANFLRACGDHGWERPGG
;
A
#
# COMPACT_ATOMS: atom_id res chain seq x y z
N MET A 1 8.61 -33.43 -46.25
CA MET A 1 7.32 -32.82 -45.87
C MET A 1 7.41 -32.33 -44.42
N PRO A 2 6.95 -31.10 -44.13
CA PRO A 2 7.47 -30.28 -43.03
C PRO A 2 6.55 -30.30 -41.80
N ARG A 3 7.11 -30.30 -40.59
CA ARG A 3 6.40 -29.88 -39.38
C ARG A 3 7.38 -29.32 -38.35
N ARG A 4 7.62 -28.02 -38.42
CA ARG A 4 7.94 -27.21 -37.22
C ARG A 4 7.04 -25.98 -37.25
N ARG A 5 5.93 -26.08 -36.53
CA ARG A 5 5.10 -24.94 -36.17
C ARG A 5 5.88 -24.16 -35.12
N ILE A 6 6.62 -23.15 -35.57
CA ILE A 6 7.17 -22.13 -34.67
C ILE A 6 5.98 -21.27 -34.28
N TRP A 7 5.43 -21.56 -33.11
CA TRP A 7 4.46 -20.67 -32.47
C TRP A 7 5.22 -19.39 -32.13
N ALA A 8 4.96 -18.35 -32.92
CA ALA A 8 5.27 -16.99 -32.56
C ALA A 8 4.44 -16.65 -31.31
N VAL A 9 5.05 -16.75 -30.13
CA VAL A 9 4.50 -16.17 -28.91
C VAL A 9 4.85 -14.68 -28.99
N PRO A 10 3.87 -13.76 -29.11
CA PRO A 10 4.17 -12.35 -29.07
C PRO A 10 4.52 -12.00 -27.62
N ALA A 11 5.82 -11.98 -27.30
CA ALA A 11 6.37 -11.44 -26.07
C ALA A 11 6.31 -9.90 -26.08
N ALA A 12 5.12 -9.34 -26.32
CA ALA A 12 4.91 -7.91 -26.52
C ALA A 12 3.64 -7.41 -25.80
N ALA A 13 3.35 -7.94 -24.61
CA ALA A 13 2.17 -7.55 -23.83
C ALA A 13 2.45 -7.24 -22.34
N LEU A 14 3.71 -7.03 -21.93
CA LEU A 14 4.06 -6.65 -20.55
C LEU A 14 4.57 -5.21 -20.39
N ALA A 15 4.61 -4.43 -21.48
CA ALA A 15 5.12 -3.05 -21.43
C ALA A 15 4.04 -1.96 -21.21
N LEU A 16 2.76 -2.33 -21.03
CA LEU A 16 1.64 -1.37 -20.97
C LEU A 16 1.02 -1.16 -19.58
N ALA A 17 1.48 -1.87 -18.55
CA ALA A 17 1.06 -1.60 -17.16
C ALA A 17 1.89 -0.50 -16.48
N ALA A 18 3.04 -0.11 -17.07
CA ALA A 18 3.96 0.86 -16.47
C ALA A 18 3.65 2.34 -16.83
N CYS A 19 2.58 2.63 -17.58
CA CYS A 19 2.33 3.98 -18.11
C CYS A 19 0.90 4.49 -17.94
N ALA A 20 0.08 3.86 -17.10
CA ALA A 20 -1.27 4.33 -16.78
C ALA A 20 -1.33 4.91 -15.35
N GLY A 21 -0.89 6.17 -15.20
CA GLY A 21 -1.19 7.03 -14.06
C GLY A 21 -0.12 7.00 -12.95
N GLY A 22 0.37 8.19 -12.59
CA GLY A 22 1.46 8.38 -11.63
C GLY A 22 1.33 7.53 -10.38
N GLY A 23 2.28 6.61 -10.19
CA GLY A 23 2.38 5.84 -8.96
C GLY A 23 2.66 6.74 -7.76
N LEU A 24 2.51 6.17 -6.57
CA LEU A 24 2.86 6.84 -5.33
C LEU A 24 4.28 7.43 -5.41
N ASP A 25 4.43 8.63 -4.87
CA ASP A 25 5.73 9.20 -4.64
C ASP A 25 6.49 8.42 -3.55
N ARG A 26 7.76 8.76 -3.38
CA ARG A 26 8.62 8.05 -2.42
C ARG A 26 8.09 8.10 -0.98
N PRO A 27 7.72 9.27 -0.42
CA PRO A 27 7.19 9.32 0.94
C PRO A 27 5.89 8.51 1.11
N SER A 28 4.98 8.53 0.13
CA SER A 28 3.77 7.70 0.17
C SER A 28 4.08 6.21 0.14
N THR A 29 5.05 5.80 -0.68
CA THR A 29 5.52 4.41 -0.73
C THR A 29 6.07 3.97 0.63
N GLU A 30 6.92 4.80 1.24
CA GLU A 30 7.49 4.53 2.56
C GLU A 30 6.42 4.48 3.67
N ALA A 31 5.34 5.25 3.54
CA ALA A 31 4.19 5.19 4.44
C ALA A 31 3.44 3.86 4.31
N CYS A 32 3.18 3.40 3.08
CA CYS A 32 2.59 2.09 2.82
C CYS A 32 3.44 0.95 3.35
N ASP A 33 4.77 1.01 3.19
CA ASP A 33 5.71 0.03 3.73
C ASP A 33 5.68 0.00 5.27
N ALA A 34 5.60 1.16 5.93
CA ALA A 34 5.54 1.25 7.38
C ALA A 34 4.25 0.58 7.93
N VAL A 35 3.10 0.83 7.32
CA VAL A 35 1.84 0.18 7.72
C VAL A 35 1.87 -1.31 7.40
N SER A 36 2.47 -1.72 6.29
CA SER A 36 2.62 -3.13 5.93
C SER A 36 3.41 -3.90 6.99
N ALA A 37 4.60 -3.39 7.33
CA ALA A 37 5.47 -4.01 8.31
C ALA A 37 4.82 -4.06 9.71
N TRP A 38 4.07 -3.04 10.06
CA TRP A 38 3.30 -2.98 11.30
C TRP A 38 2.22 -4.07 11.37
N MET A 39 1.46 -4.27 10.29
CA MET A 39 0.46 -5.34 10.19
C MET A 39 1.10 -6.73 10.25
N ASP A 40 2.27 -6.92 9.64
CA ASP A 40 2.99 -8.21 9.62
C ASP A 40 3.63 -8.56 10.97
N ALA A 41 3.93 -7.56 11.81
CA ALA A 41 4.59 -7.77 13.10
C ALA A 41 3.71 -8.49 14.15
N GLY A 42 2.40 -8.68 13.88
CA GLY A 42 1.52 -9.50 14.72
C GLY A 42 1.10 -8.90 16.07
N SER A 43 1.58 -7.70 16.42
CA SER A 43 0.99 -6.85 17.48
C SER A 43 0.82 -5.39 16.99
N PRO A 44 -0.20 -5.14 16.13
CA PRO A 44 -0.59 -3.81 15.67
C PRO A 44 -0.88 -2.80 16.80
N ALA A 45 -1.47 -3.23 17.91
CA ALA A 45 -1.83 -2.34 19.02
C ALA A 45 -0.61 -1.58 19.62
N ASP A 46 0.44 -2.32 20.00
CA ASP A 46 1.54 -1.81 20.81
C ASP A 46 2.37 -0.71 20.13
N ARG A 47 2.39 -0.66 18.80
CA ARG A 47 3.17 0.32 18.01
C ARG A 47 2.30 1.22 17.15
N ARG A 48 0.98 1.16 17.34
CA ARG A 48 0.02 1.90 16.52
C ARG A 48 0.30 3.41 16.52
N ALA A 49 0.52 3.99 17.70
CA ALA A 49 0.75 5.43 17.84
C ALA A 49 2.02 5.86 17.08
N GLU A 50 3.12 5.15 17.27
CA GLU A 50 4.40 5.40 16.58
C GLU A 50 4.26 5.28 15.05
N VAL A 51 3.59 4.23 14.58
CA VAL A 51 3.36 4.02 13.14
C VAL A 51 2.47 5.10 12.56
N THR A 52 1.42 5.50 13.28
CA THR A 52 0.51 6.56 12.84
C THR A 52 1.23 7.90 12.72
N GLU A 53 2.04 8.27 13.72
CA GLU A 53 2.86 9.49 13.69
C GLU A 53 3.85 9.46 12.52
N ARG A 54 4.59 8.37 12.36
CA ARG A 54 5.53 8.19 11.24
C ARG A 54 4.85 8.30 9.87
N VAL A 55 3.68 7.69 9.71
CA VAL A 55 2.92 7.74 8.45
C VAL A 55 2.44 9.18 8.19
N GLY A 56 1.98 9.89 9.23
CA GLY A 56 1.61 11.31 9.12
C GLY A 56 2.77 12.19 8.67
N ASP A 57 3.96 11.98 9.22
CA ASP A 57 5.17 12.71 8.84
C ASP A 57 5.57 12.45 7.39
N LEU A 58 5.46 11.20 6.93
CA LEU A 58 5.78 10.81 5.56
C LEU A 58 4.78 11.42 4.58
N LEU A 59 3.48 11.31 4.87
CA LEU A 59 2.43 11.89 4.03
C LEU A 59 2.45 13.42 4.06
N GLY A 60 2.87 14.05 5.16
CA GLY A 60 3.07 15.50 5.22
C GLY A 60 4.23 16.01 4.35
N ARG A 61 5.17 15.13 3.98
CA ARG A 61 6.26 15.42 3.02
C ARG A 61 5.91 15.01 1.60
N SER A 62 4.76 14.36 1.41
CA SER A 62 4.29 13.89 0.13
C SER A 62 3.44 14.96 -0.55
N ASP A 63 3.56 15.07 -1.88
CA ASP A 63 2.61 15.84 -2.69
C ASP A 63 1.35 15.01 -3.05
N SER A 64 1.27 13.77 -2.53
CA SER A 64 0.22 12.80 -2.78
C SER A 64 -1.01 13.06 -1.92
N THR A 65 -2.09 13.51 -2.56
CA THR A 65 -3.43 13.57 -1.97
C THR A 65 -4.19 12.23 -1.86
N PRO A 66 -3.97 11.18 -2.68
CA PRO A 66 -4.83 9.99 -2.65
C PRO A 66 -4.79 9.22 -1.33
N LEU A 67 -3.72 9.32 -0.56
CA LEU A 67 -3.58 8.62 0.72
C LEU A 67 -4.01 9.44 1.94
N THR A 68 -4.29 10.73 1.79
CA THR A 68 -4.66 11.62 2.91
C THR A 68 -5.95 11.14 3.58
N ASP A 69 -7.01 10.90 2.80
CA ASP A 69 -8.30 10.44 3.33
C ASP A 69 -8.21 9.04 3.97
N PRO A 70 -7.60 8.02 3.31
CA PRO A 70 -7.30 6.75 3.94
C PRO A 70 -6.50 6.88 5.24
N TYR A 71 -5.50 7.75 5.28
CA TYR A 71 -4.68 7.98 6.47
C TYR A 71 -5.48 8.60 7.61
N VAL A 72 -6.30 9.62 7.35
CA VAL A 72 -7.16 10.22 8.38
C VAL A 72 -8.08 9.18 9.01
N ARG A 73 -8.71 8.33 8.19
CA ARG A 73 -9.55 7.23 8.71
C ARG A 73 -8.72 6.24 9.53
N PHE A 74 -7.53 5.89 9.05
CA PHE A 74 -6.62 5.01 9.79
C PHE A 74 -6.25 5.61 11.16
N ARG A 75 -5.79 6.86 11.19
CA ARG A 75 -5.39 7.62 12.39
C ARG A 75 -6.53 7.71 13.41
N ASP A 76 -7.73 8.03 12.95
CA ASP A 76 -8.90 8.29 13.80
C ASP A 76 -9.54 7.02 14.36
N THR A 77 -9.18 5.83 13.84
CA THR A 77 -9.69 4.53 14.34
C THR A 77 -8.88 4.04 15.54
N ARG A 78 -9.08 4.59 16.74
CA ARG A 78 -8.23 4.29 17.91
C ARG A 78 -8.74 3.11 18.75
N GLU A 79 -7.81 2.35 19.32
CA GLU A 79 -8.12 1.21 20.22
C GLU A 79 -8.73 1.64 21.56
N GLU A 80 -8.43 2.86 22.00
CA GLU A 80 -9.06 3.46 23.17
C GLU A 80 -10.57 3.69 22.97
N ASP A 81 -11.02 3.79 21.71
CA ASP A 81 -12.42 4.04 21.33
C ASP A 81 -13.09 2.81 20.68
N LEU A 82 -12.31 1.83 20.19
CA LEU A 82 -12.76 0.69 19.36
C LEU A 82 -11.98 -0.60 19.69
N ASP A 83 -12.44 -1.75 19.20
CA ASP A 83 -11.72 -3.02 19.41
C ASP A 83 -10.49 -3.18 18.49
N TYR A 84 -9.63 -4.14 18.85
CA TYR A 84 -8.43 -4.49 18.08
C TYR A 84 -8.74 -4.87 16.61
N ALA A 85 -9.90 -5.48 16.34
CA ALA A 85 -10.26 -5.86 14.98
C ALA A 85 -10.51 -4.64 14.09
N ALA A 86 -11.14 -3.59 14.62
CA ALA A 86 -11.33 -2.32 13.92
C ALA A 86 -10.00 -1.66 13.56
N VAL A 87 -9.01 -1.71 14.46
CA VAL A 87 -7.66 -1.19 14.22
C VAL A 87 -6.96 -1.91 13.07
N VAL A 88 -7.02 -3.25 13.06
CA VAL A 88 -6.47 -4.08 11.99
C VAL A 88 -7.17 -3.82 10.67
N GLU A 89 -8.50 -3.70 10.68
CA GLU A 89 -9.29 -3.40 9.48
C GLU A 89 -8.94 -2.05 8.89
N ALA A 90 -8.78 -1.01 9.72
CA ALA A 90 -8.38 0.31 9.25
C ALA A 90 -6.98 0.30 8.60
N GLY A 91 -6.03 -0.47 9.17
CA GLY A 91 -4.71 -0.69 8.56
C GLY A 91 -4.79 -1.39 7.21
N ALA A 92 -5.61 -2.45 7.11
CA ALA A 92 -5.84 -3.17 5.87
C ALA A 92 -6.52 -2.29 4.80
N ASN A 93 -7.44 -1.41 5.20
CA ASN A 93 -8.09 -0.46 4.30
C ASN A 93 -7.10 0.59 3.76
N PHE A 94 -6.17 1.07 4.59
CA PHE A 94 -5.09 1.95 4.13
C PHE A 94 -4.20 1.24 3.09
N LEU A 95 -3.81 -0.01 3.36
CA LEU A 95 -2.98 -0.80 2.44
C LEU A 95 -3.68 -1.14 1.12
N ARG A 96 -5.01 -1.30 1.13
CA ARG A 96 -5.78 -1.44 -0.10
C ARG A 96 -5.70 -0.18 -0.94
N ALA A 97 -5.85 1.00 -0.33
CA ALA A 97 -5.69 2.27 -1.03
C ALA A 97 -4.27 2.42 -1.60
N CYS A 98 -3.23 2.01 -0.87
CA CYS A 98 -1.88 1.94 -1.41
C CYS A 98 -1.82 1.11 -2.72
N GLY A 99 -2.41 -0.10 -2.72
CA GLY A 99 -2.47 -0.98 -3.89
C GLY A 99 -3.24 -0.38 -5.07
N ASP A 100 -4.38 0.27 -4.80
CA ASP A 100 -5.18 0.97 -5.81
C ASP A 100 -4.41 2.12 -6.48
N HIS A 101 -3.35 2.61 -5.83
CA HIS A 101 -2.45 3.66 -6.31
C HIS A 101 -1.06 3.15 -6.74
N GLY A 102 -0.95 1.84 -7.02
CA GLY A 102 0.24 1.26 -7.64
C GLY A 102 1.37 0.90 -6.68
N TRP A 103 1.12 0.88 -5.37
CA TRP A 103 2.04 0.27 -4.41
C TRP A 103 1.95 -1.24 -4.45
N GLU A 104 3.10 -1.90 -4.43
CA GLU A 104 3.20 -3.37 -4.34
C GLU A 104 3.76 -3.75 -2.97
N ARG A 105 3.12 -4.73 -2.31
CA ARG A 105 3.56 -5.18 -0.99
C ARG A 105 4.96 -5.81 -1.10
N PRO A 106 5.95 -5.38 -0.27
CA PRO A 106 7.25 -6.01 -0.25
C PRO A 106 7.15 -7.44 0.33
N GLY A 107 7.41 -8.46 -0.50
CA GLY A 107 7.51 -9.86 -0.07
C GLY A 107 6.33 -10.77 -0.45
N GLY A 108 5.69 -10.56 -1.60
CA GLY A 108 4.71 -11.51 -2.17
C GLY A 108 5.22 -12.94 -2.33
#